data_AF-A0A2E2EHX4-F1
#
_entry.id   AF-A0A2E2EHX4-F1
#
_cell.length_a   1.000
_cell.length_b   1.000
_cell.length_c   1.000
_cell.angle_alpha   90.00
_cell.angle_beta   90.00
_cell.angle_gamma   90.00
#
_symmetry.space_group_name_H-M   'P 1'
#
loop_
_entity.id
_entity.type
_entity.pdbx_description
1 polymer ?
#
loop_
_entity_poly.entity_id
_entity_poly.type
_entity_poly.pdbx_seq_one_letter_code
_entity_poly.pdbx_strand_id
1 'polypeptide(L)'
;MIDSLVKNIHYFLLLYAVFIGFTAFEDLTLKLENTQSEYESTEVQLTKVRRSLRQVKQFEKNLQDSKNRVSEIIKKIETIQKQLPPTINDAQVSDTLTQFADELRMKDPSPTPKQEVDYQFYASKNYIFDVKGTFLQFLIFYEKLEKLASEGRILNVQYLRMKVADDADDRSRFQILNLSTTVEAYRYKEFSVEEQE
;
A
#
# COMPACT_ATOMS: atom_id res chain seq x y z
N MET A 1 16.34 -53.27 -85.45
CA MET A 1 16.51 -52.35 -84.30
C MET A 1 15.40 -52.48 -83.26
N ILE A 2 14.15 -52.76 -83.66
CA ILE A 2 13.00 -52.85 -82.74
C ILE A 2 13.03 -54.12 -81.88
N ASP A 3 13.44 -55.28 -82.43
CA ASP A 3 13.45 -56.56 -81.68
C ASP A 3 14.44 -56.62 -80.52
N SER A 4 15.58 -55.90 -80.59
CA SER A 4 16.56 -55.85 -79.50
C SER A 4 16.10 -54.96 -78.33
N LEU A 5 15.20 -54.01 -78.61
CA LEU A 5 14.60 -53.12 -77.62
C LEU A 5 13.50 -53.83 -76.83
N VAL A 6 12.71 -54.68 -77.49
CA VAL A 6 11.64 -55.45 -76.85
C VAL A 6 12.20 -56.57 -75.96
N LYS A 7 13.31 -57.21 -76.33
CA LYS A 7 13.94 -58.29 -75.55
C LYS A 7 14.53 -57.83 -74.21
N ASN A 8 14.95 -56.57 -74.11
CA ASN A 8 15.57 -55.99 -72.90
C ASN A 8 14.62 -55.09 -72.10
N ILE A 9 13.34 -55.07 -72.44
CA ILE A 9 12.32 -54.21 -71.81
C ILE A 9 12.17 -54.48 -70.30
N HIS A 10 12.51 -55.70 -69.87
CA HIS A 10 12.51 -56.12 -68.47
C HIS A 10 13.51 -55.32 -67.62
N TYR A 11 14.67 -54.94 -68.19
CA TYR A 11 15.65 -54.11 -67.49
C TYR A 11 15.15 -52.67 -67.31
N PHE A 12 14.44 -52.11 -68.31
CA PHE A 12 13.79 -50.81 -68.19
C PHE A 12 12.66 -50.82 -67.17
N LEU A 13 11.85 -51.88 -67.12
CA LEU A 13 10.81 -52.06 -66.10
C LEU A 13 11.40 -52.17 -64.69
N LEU A 14 12.51 -52.90 -64.53
CA LEU A 14 13.22 -52.97 -63.25
C LEU A 14 13.77 -51.62 -62.82
N LEU A 15 14.39 -50.88 -63.73
CA LEU A 15 14.96 -49.56 -63.46
C LEU A 15 13.85 -48.55 -63.10
N TYR A 16 12.71 -48.62 -63.80
CA TYR A 16 11.53 -47.81 -63.50
C TYR A 16 10.89 -48.17 -62.15
N ALA A 17 10.83 -49.46 -61.79
CA ALA A 17 10.36 -49.90 -60.48
C ALA A 17 11.28 -49.42 -59.35
N VAL A 18 12.60 -49.46 -59.54
CA VAL A 18 13.58 -48.90 -58.60
C VAL A 18 13.41 -47.40 -58.47
N PHE A 19 13.20 -46.68 -59.57
CA PHE A 19 12.95 -45.24 -59.56
C PHE A 19 11.68 -44.88 -58.78
N ILE A 20 10.56 -45.59 -59.02
CA ILE A 20 9.30 -45.40 -58.26
C ILE A 20 9.51 -45.68 -56.77
N GLY A 21 10.22 -46.77 -56.45
CA GLY A 21 10.53 -47.13 -55.06
C GLY A 21 11.37 -46.05 -54.36
N PHE A 22 12.35 -45.49 -55.06
CA PHE A 22 13.16 -44.38 -54.55
C PHE A 22 12.33 -43.11 -54.32
N THR A 23 11.50 -42.71 -55.30
CA THR A 23 10.63 -41.53 -55.15
C THR A 23 9.62 -41.70 -54.02
N ALA A 24 9.05 -42.89 -53.85
CA ALA A 24 8.12 -43.18 -52.76
C ALA A 24 8.80 -43.15 -51.38
N PHE A 25 10.07 -43.57 -51.31
CA PHE A 25 10.87 -43.46 -50.09
C PHE A 25 11.20 -41.99 -49.75
N GLU A 26 11.59 -41.19 -50.74
CA GLU A 26 11.80 -39.74 -50.59
C GLU A 26 10.53 -39.03 -50.08
N ASP A 27 9.39 -39.30 -50.70
CA ASP A 27 8.09 -38.74 -50.30
C ASP A 27 7.72 -39.13 -48.85
N LEU A 28 8.02 -40.36 -48.43
CA LEU A 28 7.80 -40.81 -47.06
C LEU A 28 8.72 -40.09 -46.08
N THR A 29 10.01 -39.94 -46.40
CA THR A 29 10.95 -39.20 -45.55
C THR A 29 10.56 -37.73 -45.39
N LEU A 30 10.14 -37.10 -46.50
CA LEU A 30 9.73 -35.70 -46.52
C LEU A 30 8.42 -35.47 -45.74
N LYS A 31 7.46 -36.42 -45.82
CA LYS A 31 6.27 -36.40 -44.96
C LYS A 31 6.59 -36.55 -43.48
N LEU A 32 7.54 -37.43 -43.14
CA LEU A 32 7.96 -37.66 -41.76
C LEU A 32 8.61 -36.40 -41.18
N GLU A 33 9.50 -35.77 -41.94
CA GLU A 33 10.16 -34.52 -41.58
C GLU A 33 9.16 -33.36 -41.43
N ASN A 34 8.22 -33.20 -42.36
CA ASN A 34 7.17 -32.19 -42.25
C ASN A 34 6.26 -32.42 -41.04
N THR A 35 5.84 -33.65 -40.79
CA THR A 35 5.00 -34.00 -39.63
C THR A 35 5.74 -33.74 -38.32
N GLN A 36 7.04 -34.03 -38.29
CA GLN A 36 7.87 -33.77 -37.11
C GLN A 36 8.07 -32.27 -36.88
N SER A 37 8.30 -31.49 -37.94
CA SER A 37 8.37 -30.02 -37.87
C SER A 37 7.05 -29.39 -37.39
N GLU A 38 5.91 -29.87 -37.89
CA GLU A 38 4.59 -29.45 -37.44
C GLU A 38 4.37 -29.77 -35.96
N TYR A 39 4.77 -30.96 -35.52
CA TYR A 39 4.68 -31.37 -34.12
C TYR A 39 5.52 -30.47 -33.21
N GLU A 40 6.77 -30.22 -33.55
CA GLU A 40 7.67 -29.33 -32.80
C GLU A 40 7.12 -27.91 -32.73
N SER A 41 6.60 -27.38 -33.85
CA SER A 41 6.00 -26.05 -33.90
C SER A 41 4.75 -25.96 -33.02
N THR A 42 3.94 -27.02 -32.98
CA THR A 42 2.72 -27.12 -32.17
C THR A 42 3.08 -27.22 -30.69
N GLU A 43 4.14 -27.96 -30.33
CA GLU A 43 4.63 -28.05 -28.95
C GLU A 43 5.15 -26.71 -28.43
N VAL A 44 5.87 -25.94 -29.26
CA VAL A 44 6.31 -24.58 -28.91
C VAL A 44 5.12 -23.65 -28.69
N GLN A 45 4.06 -23.75 -29.51
CA GLN A 45 2.84 -22.98 -29.29
C GLN A 45 2.11 -23.40 -28.01
N LEU A 46 2.01 -24.71 -27.74
CA LEU A 46 1.40 -25.26 -26.54
C LEU A 46 2.11 -24.78 -25.26
N THR A 47 3.44 -24.77 -25.27
CA THR A 47 4.23 -24.29 -24.13
C THR A 47 4.06 -22.79 -23.91
N LYS A 48 3.97 -21.98 -24.97
CA LYS A 48 3.63 -20.54 -24.87
C LYS A 48 2.25 -20.33 -24.24
N VAL A 49 1.22 -21.01 -24.74
CA VAL A 49 -0.16 -20.91 -24.19
C VAL A 49 -0.21 -21.33 -22.72
N ARG A 50 0.48 -22.42 -22.34
CA ARG A 50 0.59 -22.83 -20.93
C ARG A 50 1.25 -21.77 -20.05
N ARG A 51 2.30 -21.10 -20.54
CA ARG A 51 2.96 -20.00 -19.81
C ARG A 51 2.01 -18.81 -19.65
N SER A 52 1.30 -18.42 -20.70
CA SER A 52 0.30 -17.34 -20.64
C SER A 52 -0.82 -17.68 -19.64
N LEU A 53 -1.33 -18.92 -19.65
CA LEU A 53 -2.36 -19.36 -18.70
C LEU A 53 -1.86 -19.32 -17.25
N ARG A 54 -0.59 -19.68 -17.01
CA ARG A 54 0.03 -19.56 -15.67
C ARG A 54 0.16 -18.10 -15.24
N GLN A 55 0.52 -17.19 -16.15
CA GLN A 55 0.59 -15.75 -15.86
C GLN A 55 -0.79 -15.18 -15.54
N VAL A 56 -1.83 -15.56 -16.28
CA VAL A 56 -3.21 -15.12 -16.02
C VAL A 56 -3.68 -15.60 -14.64
N LYS A 57 -3.46 -16.87 -14.29
CA LYS A 57 -3.79 -17.39 -12.94
C LYS A 57 -3.02 -16.68 -11.83
N GLN A 58 -1.74 -16.35 -12.06
CA GLN A 58 -0.95 -15.60 -11.09
C GLN A 58 -1.46 -14.16 -10.94
N PHE A 59 -1.86 -13.52 -12.04
CA PHE A 59 -2.46 -12.19 -12.02
C PHE A 59 -3.78 -12.18 -11.26
N GLU A 60 -4.67 -13.15 -11.53
CA GLU A 60 -5.94 -13.31 -10.80
C GLU A 60 -5.71 -13.49 -9.29
N LYS A 61 -4.74 -14.34 -8.91
CA LYS A 61 -4.36 -14.52 -7.50
C LYS A 61 -3.84 -13.22 -6.89
N ASN A 62 -2.93 -12.53 -7.57
CA ASN A 62 -2.38 -11.25 -7.09
C ASN A 62 -3.45 -10.17 -6.97
N LEU A 63 -4.43 -10.16 -7.88
CA LEU A 63 -5.57 -9.24 -7.85
C LEU A 63 -6.46 -9.52 -6.65
N GLN A 64 -6.75 -10.79 -6.37
CA GLN A 64 -7.53 -11.19 -5.20
C GLN A 64 -6.81 -10.85 -3.89
N ASP A 65 -5.50 -11.11 -3.81
CA ASP A 65 -4.68 -10.73 -2.67
C ASP A 65 -4.65 -9.20 -2.48
N SER A 66 -4.59 -8.44 -3.56
CA SER A 66 -4.64 -6.96 -3.52
C SER A 66 -6.00 -6.45 -3.06
N LYS A 67 -7.11 -7.02 -3.54
CA LYS A 67 -8.46 -6.70 -3.07
C LYS A 67 -8.61 -6.98 -1.57
N ASN A 68 -8.10 -8.12 -1.10
CA ASN A 68 -8.13 -8.47 0.31
C ASN A 68 -7.36 -7.45 1.16
N ARG A 69 -6.14 -7.07 0.75
CA ARG A 69 -5.35 -6.02 1.43
C ARG A 69 -6.07 -4.68 1.47
N VAL A 70 -6.67 -4.26 0.36
CA VAL A 70 -7.47 -3.02 0.32
C VAL A 70 -8.65 -3.11 1.27
N SER A 71 -9.35 -4.24 1.32
CA SER A 71 -10.47 -4.44 2.26
C SER A 71 -10.04 -4.40 3.72
N GLU A 72 -8.87 -4.94 4.06
CA GLU A 72 -8.31 -4.87 5.41
C GLU A 72 -7.92 -3.44 5.79
N ILE A 73 -7.36 -2.68 4.84
CA ILE A 73 -7.05 -1.26 5.03
C ILE A 73 -8.33 -0.46 5.26
N ILE A 74 -9.38 -0.69 4.47
CA ILE A 74 -10.69 -0.04 4.66
C ILE A 74 -11.26 -0.33 6.05
N LYS A 75 -11.25 -1.59 6.50
CA LYS A 75 -11.72 -1.96 7.85
C LYS A 75 -10.92 -1.28 8.96
N LYS A 76 -9.60 -1.16 8.80
CA LYS A 76 -8.74 -0.43 9.75
C LYS A 76 -9.06 1.05 9.75
N ILE A 77 -9.26 1.64 8.58
CA ILE A 77 -9.69 3.04 8.42
C ILE A 77 -11.04 3.25 9.10
N GLU A 78 -12.05 2.43 8.86
CA GLU A 78 -13.36 2.51 9.53
C GLU A 78 -13.25 2.40 11.07
N THR A 79 -12.35 1.55 11.55
CA THR A 79 -12.11 1.41 12.99
C THR A 79 -11.51 2.70 13.58
N ILE A 80 -10.56 3.32 12.87
CA ILE A 80 -9.95 4.59 13.25
C ILE A 80 -10.97 5.73 13.11
N GLN A 81 -11.82 5.72 12.07
CA GLN A 81 -12.89 6.70 11.87
C GLN A 81 -13.87 6.72 13.04
N LYS A 82 -14.24 5.55 13.57
CA LYS A 82 -15.11 5.46 14.76
C LYS A 82 -14.47 6.08 16.02
N GLN A 83 -13.14 6.21 16.04
CA GLN A 83 -12.39 6.83 17.13
C GLN A 83 -12.14 8.33 16.91
N LEU A 84 -12.49 8.87 15.73
CA LEU A 84 -12.32 10.28 15.42
C LEU A 84 -13.66 11.01 15.54
N PRO A 85 -13.73 12.15 16.26
CA PRO A 85 -14.95 12.94 16.30
C PRO A 85 -15.26 13.53 14.92
N PRO A 86 -16.55 13.71 14.57
CA PRO A 86 -16.96 14.28 13.29
C PRO A 86 -16.61 15.78 13.16
N THR A 87 -16.42 16.47 14.28
CA THR A 87 -16.01 17.87 14.34
C THR A 87 -14.95 18.07 15.41
N ILE A 88 -13.94 18.89 15.11
CA ILE A 88 -13.00 19.40 16.11
C ILE A 88 -13.66 20.62 16.75
N ASN A 89 -14.00 20.53 18.04
CA ASN A 89 -14.48 21.68 18.80
C ASN A 89 -13.29 22.37 19.49
N ASP A 90 -12.81 23.45 18.91
CA ASP A 90 -11.67 24.22 19.40
C ASP A 90 -11.85 24.68 20.86
N ALA A 91 -13.04 25.16 21.20
CA ALA A 91 -13.34 25.64 22.55
C ALA A 91 -13.19 24.49 23.54
N GLN A 92 -13.72 23.31 23.20
CA GLN A 92 -13.59 22.14 24.07
C GLN A 92 -12.13 21.69 24.25
N VAL A 93 -11.32 21.72 23.20
CA VAL A 93 -9.90 21.35 23.29
C VAL A 93 -9.14 22.37 24.14
N SER A 94 -9.32 23.66 23.88
CA SER A 94 -8.69 24.74 24.66
C SER A 94 -9.11 24.73 26.13
N ASP A 95 -10.40 24.52 26.41
CA ASP A 95 -10.93 24.42 27.77
C ASP A 95 -10.35 23.22 28.51
N THR A 96 -10.22 22.07 27.83
CA THR A 96 -9.64 20.86 28.42
C THR A 96 -8.16 21.07 28.77
N LEU A 97 -7.38 21.67 27.86
CA LEU A 97 -5.96 21.97 28.11
C LEU A 97 -5.78 22.94 29.27
N THR A 98 -6.61 23.98 29.32
CA THR A 98 -6.64 24.97 30.41
C THR A 98 -7.03 24.32 31.73
N GLN A 99 -8.09 23.51 31.75
CA GLN A 99 -8.55 22.80 32.95
C GLN A 99 -7.45 21.89 33.52
N PHE A 100 -6.74 21.16 32.67
CA PHE A 100 -5.63 20.31 33.12
C PHE A 100 -4.50 21.13 33.74
N ALA A 101 -4.20 22.30 33.16
CA ALA A 101 -3.23 23.22 33.71
C ALA A 101 -3.64 23.82 35.05
N ASP A 102 -4.90 24.23 35.17
CA ASP A 102 -5.45 24.79 36.40
C ASP A 102 -5.50 23.75 37.53
N GLU A 103 -5.93 22.52 37.24
CA GLU A 103 -5.92 21.40 38.19
C GLU A 103 -4.50 21.09 38.70
N LEU A 104 -3.51 21.21 37.81
CA LEU A 104 -2.10 21.00 38.15
C LEU A 104 -1.44 22.26 38.72
N ARG A 105 -2.19 23.37 38.87
CA ARG A 105 -1.69 24.68 39.33
C ARG A 105 -0.50 25.20 38.52
N MET A 106 -0.55 24.97 37.21
CA MET A 106 0.40 25.55 36.27
C MET A 106 0.02 27.00 35.99
N LYS A 107 0.98 27.84 35.63
CA LYS A 107 0.77 29.29 35.46
C LYS A 107 0.66 29.65 33.99
N ASP A 108 -0.16 30.65 33.72
CA ASP A 108 -0.34 31.29 32.41
C ASP A 108 -0.62 30.30 31.26
N PRO A 109 -1.61 29.38 31.38
CA PRO A 109 -1.94 28.49 30.27
C PRO A 109 -2.50 29.30 29.09
N SER A 110 -1.87 29.15 27.93
CA SER A 110 -2.27 29.84 26.70
C SER A 110 -2.44 28.85 25.55
N PRO A 111 -3.64 28.26 25.36
CA PRO A 111 -3.94 27.45 24.19
C PRO A 111 -4.28 28.33 22.98
N THR A 112 -3.51 28.20 21.91
CA THR A 112 -3.73 28.92 20.65
C THR A 112 -4.00 27.92 19.52
N PRO A 113 -5.24 27.87 18.97
CA PRO A 113 -5.54 27.05 17.81
C PRO A 113 -4.89 27.64 16.55
N LYS A 114 -4.28 26.77 15.73
CA LYS A 114 -3.79 27.13 14.40
C LYS A 114 -4.87 26.89 13.34
N GLN A 115 -4.54 27.27 12.10
CA GLN A 115 -5.34 26.91 10.93
C GLN A 115 -5.39 25.39 10.77
N GLU A 116 -6.57 24.94 10.35
CA GLU A 116 -6.82 23.55 10.01
C GLU A 116 -6.23 23.24 8.63
N VAL A 117 -5.62 22.06 8.50
CA VAL A 117 -5.05 21.56 7.26
C VAL A 117 -5.90 20.38 6.78
N ASP A 118 -6.53 20.55 5.63
CA ASP A 118 -7.32 19.50 5.00
C ASP A 118 -6.41 18.55 4.21
N TYR A 119 -6.46 17.27 4.57
CA TYR A 119 -5.87 16.18 3.80
C TYR A 119 -6.96 15.42 3.03
N GLN A 120 -6.55 14.40 2.29
CA GLN A 120 -7.45 13.62 1.43
C GLN A 120 -8.46 12.76 2.23
N PHE A 121 -8.08 12.26 3.40
CA PHE A 121 -8.89 11.31 4.20
C PHE A 121 -9.24 11.83 5.61
N TYR A 122 -8.59 12.92 6.04
CA TYR A 122 -8.76 13.52 7.36
C TYR A 122 -8.44 15.00 7.28
N ALA A 123 -8.82 15.75 8.30
CA ALA A 123 -8.30 17.10 8.52
C ALA A 123 -7.59 17.12 9.87
N SER A 124 -6.50 17.87 9.97
CA SER A 124 -5.77 18.03 11.22
C SER A 124 -5.67 19.49 11.64
N LYS A 125 -5.70 19.71 12.95
CA LYS A 125 -5.61 21.04 13.52
C LYS A 125 -4.63 21.04 14.68
N ASN A 126 -3.67 21.94 14.60
CA ASN A 126 -2.64 22.09 15.60
C ASN A 126 -3.04 23.12 16.65
N TYR A 127 -2.71 22.82 17.91
CA TYR A 127 -2.90 23.68 19.06
C TYR A 127 -1.54 23.93 19.68
N ILE A 128 -1.09 25.18 19.71
CA ILE A 128 0.08 25.55 20.51
C ILE A 128 -0.41 25.73 21.94
N PHE A 129 0.32 25.16 22.89
CA PHE A 129 0.05 25.32 24.30
C PHE A 129 1.34 25.74 25.00
N ASP A 130 1.33 26.97 25.51
CA ASP A 130 2.42 27.54 26.30
C ASP A 130 1.97 27.64 27.76
N VAL A 131 2.80 27.13 28.69
CA VAL A 131 2.46 27.10 30.11
C VAL A 131 3.73 27.05 30.97
N LYS A 132 3.68 27.62 32.19
CA LYS A 132 4.78 27.51 33.16
C LYS A 132 4.48 26.52 34.27
N GLY A 133 5.45 25.69 34.62
CA GLY A 133 5.29 24.68 35.64
C GLY A 133 6.59 23.96 35.98
N THR A 134 6.49 22.92 36.80
CA THR A 134 7.58 22.01 37.13
C THR A 134 7.56 20.82 36.17
N PHE A 135 8.71 20.15 36.05
CA PHE A 135 8.83 18.94 35.24
C PHE A 135 7.78 17.86 35.61
N LEU A 136 7.53 17.66 36.91
CA LEU A 136 6.54 16.68 37.38
C LEU A 136 5.11 17.04 36.96
N GLN A 137 4.74 18.33 37.03
CA GLN A 137 3.43 18.79 36.55
C GLN A 137 3.25 18.50 35.06
N PHE A 138 4.31 18.70 34.25
CA PHE A 138 4.26 18.38 32.82
C PHE A 138 4.11 16.88 32.56
N LEU A 139 4.78 16.02 33.33
CA LEU A 139 4.60 14.58 33.20
C LEU A 139 3.14 14.16 33.47
N ILE A 140 2.55 14.67 34.54
CA ILE A 140 1.14 14.36 34.89
C ILE A 140 0.19 14.93 33.83
N PHE A 141 0.50 16.10 33.27
CA PHE A 141 -0.26 16.68 32.17
C PHE A 141 -0.28 15.76 30.94
N TYR A 142 0.87 15.23 30.52
CA TYR A 142 0.93 14.29 29.40
C TYR A 142 0.23 12.97 29.69
N GLU A 143 0.29 12.46 30.93
CA GLU A 143 -0.47 11.28 31.33
C GLU A 143 -1.99 11.51 31.21
N LYS A 144 -2.47 12.70 31.59
CA LYS A 144 -3.90 13.07 31.41
C LYS A 144 -4.29 13.17 29.94
N LEU A 145 -3.41 13.73 29.09
CA LEU A 145 -3.63 13.77 27.65
C LEU A 145 -3.69 12.36 27.03
N GLU A 146 -2.83 11.44 27.46
CA GLU A 146 -2.82 10.05 27.00
C GLU A 146 -4.12 9.31 27.37
N LYS A 147 -4.66 9.56 28.57
CA LYS A 147 -5.96 9.01 28.99
C LYS A 147 -7.10 9.49 28.10
N LEU A 148 -7.14 10.78 27.77
CA LEU A 148 -8.12 11.32 26.81
C LEU A 148 -7.94 10.73 25.41
N ALA A 149 -6.69 10.48 24.99
CA ALA A 149 -6.41 9.81 23.72
C ALA A 149 -6.99 8.39 23.68
N SER A 150 -6.91 7.68 24.81
CA SER A 150 -7.47 6.33 24.97
C SER A 150 -9.00 6.31 25.00
N GLU A 151 -9.64 7.42 25.37
CA GLU A 151 -11.11 7.58 25.42
C GLU A 151 -11.75 8.01 24.08
N GLY A 152 -10.97 8.05 22.99
CA GLY A 152 -11.49 8.31 21.64
C GLY A 152 -11.27 9.74 21.14
N ARG A 153 -10.23 10.43 21.61
CA ARG A 153 -9.78 11.71 21.04
C ARG A 153 -8.32 11.63 20.69
N ILE A 154 -7.98 11.28 19.45
CA ILE A 154 -6.58 11.21 19.02
C ILE A 154 -5.98 12.63 19.07
N LEU A 155 -5.23 12.89 20.15
CA LEU A 155 -4.43 14.09 20.36
C LEU A 155 -2.97 13.66 20.29
N ASN A 156 -2.28 14.06 19.22
CA ASN A 156 -0.88 13.73 19.01
C ASN A 156 0.02 14.89 19.46
N VAL A 157 1.10 14.61 20.19
CA VAL A 157 2.06 15.65 20.58
C VAL A 157 3.17 15.73 19.53
N GLN A 158 3.13 16.76 18.68
CA GLN A 158 4.11 16.94 17.60
C GLN A 158 5.43 17.55 18.07
N TYR A 159 5.34 18.49 19.01
CA TYR A 159 6.46 19.30 19.43
C TYR A 159 6.44 19.50 20.93
N LEU A 160 7.62 19.43 21.54
CA LEU A 160 7.83 19.68 22.96
C LEU A 160 9.14 20.45 23.14
N ARG A 161 9.06 21.58 23.82
CA ARG A 161 10.22 22.36 24.26
C ARG A 161 10.04 22.76 25.71
N MET A 162 11.03 22.43 26.53
CA MET A 162 11.14 22.90 27.90
C MET A 162 12.36 23.80 28.02
N LYS A 163 12.20 24.96 28.65
CA LYS A 163 13.29 25.87 29.00
C LYS A 163 13.12 26.29 30.45
N VAL A 164 14.23 26.50 31.17
CA VAL A 164 14.14 27.15 32.48
C VAL A 164 13.48 28.50 32.30
N ALA A 165 12.52 28.82 33.18
CA ALA A 165 11.82 30.09 33.09
C ALA A 165 12.77 31.22 33.48
N ASP A 166 12.82 32.29 32.69
CA ASP A 166 13.75 33.41 32.93
C ASP A 166 13.44 34.15 34.26
N ASP A 167 12.22 33.98 34.78
CA ASP A 167 11.73 34.48 36.07
C ASP A 167 11.84 33.47 37.22
N ALA A 168 12.52 32.33 37.01
CA ALA A 168 12.69 31.33 38.05
C ALA A 168 13.73 31.77 39.10
N ASP A 169 13.42 31.55 40.38
CA ASP A 169 14.39 31.74 41.46
C ASP A 169 15.40 30.58 41.44
N ASP A 170 16.66 30.88 41.09
CA ASP A 170 17.78 29.92 41.07
C ASP A 170 18.02 29.23 42.43
N ARG A 171 17.50 29.79 43.53
CA ARG A 171 17.63 29.22 44.88
C ARG A 171 16.48 28.28 45.25
N SER A 172 15.44 28.20 44.43
CA SER A 172 14.33 27.28 44.63
C SER A 172 14.79 25.83 44.49
N ARG A 173 14.28 24.95 45.35
CA ARG A 173 14.51 23.50 45.24
C ARG A 173 13.86 22.89 44.00
N PHE A 174 12.88 23.57 43.42
CA PHE A 174 12.17 23.17 42.21
C PHE A 174 12.40 24.19 41.12
N GLN A 175 12.92 23.74 39.98
CA GLN A 175 13.07 24.57 38.80
C GLN A 175 11.71 24.75 38.13
N ILE A 176 11.35 26.00 37.89
CA ILE A 176 10.21 26.37 37.06
C ILE A 176 10.68 26.40 35.62
N LEU A 177 9.89 25.77 34.76
CA LEU A 177 10.14 25.59 33.35
C LEU A 177 9.00 26.23 32.54
N ASN A 178 9.34 26.83 31.42
CA ASN A 178 8.42 27.19 30.36
C ASN A 178 8.28 25.99 29.41
N LEU A 179 7.08 25.44 29.32
CA LEU A 179 6.71 24.41 28.34
C LEU A 179 6.05 25.08 27.15
N SER A 180 6.52 24.75 25.95
CA SER A 180 5.85 25.04 24.69
C SER A 180 5.62 23.71 23.97
N THR A 181 4.35 23.34 23.81
CA THR A 181 3.96 22.06 23.20
C THR A 181 2.99 22.28 22.05
N THR A 182 3.06 21.45 21.01
CA THR A 182 2.07 21.43 19.93
C THR A 182 1.29 20.13 19.98
N VAL A 183 -0.02 20.24 20.16
CA VAL A 183 -0.97 19.13 20.16
C VAL A 183 -1.77 19.16 18.86
N GLU A 184 -1.79 18.06 18.13
CA GLU A 184 -2.53 17.89 16.88
C GLU A 184 -3.80 17.08 17.16
N ALA A 185 -4.95 17.63 16.79
CA ALA A 185 -6.22 16.93 16.79
C ALA A 185 -6.61 16.57 15.35
N TYR A 186 -7.28 15.44 15.19
CA TYR A 186 -7.74 14.96 13.89
C TYR A 186 -9.27 14.89 13.83
N ARG A 187 -9.86 15.19 12.68
CA ARG A 187 -11.22 14.77 12.32
C ARG A 187 -11.23 13.96 11.05
N TYR A 188 -12.25 13.13 10.94
CA TYR A 188 -12.54 12.42 9.71
C TYR A 188 -13.14 13.36 8.65
N LYS A 189 -12.85 13.07 7.38
CA LYS A 189 -13.49 13.67 6.22
C LYS A 189 -14.12 12.55 5.39
N GLU A 190 -15.43 12.63 5.15
CA GLU A 190 -16.13 11.66 4.30
C GLU A 190 -15.47 11.59 2.93
N PHE A 191 -15.00 10.39 2.57
CA PHE A 191 -14.36 10.11 1.30
C PHE A 191 -15.38 9.44 0.37
N SER A 192 -15.85 10.18 -0.63
CA SER A 192 -16.62 9.63 -1.75
C SER A 192 -15.68 9.32 -2.90
N VAL A 193 -15.55 8.03 -3.24
CA VAL A 193 -14.96 7.64 -4.53
C VAL A 193 -16.03 7.93 -5.57
N GLU A 194 -15.87 8.99 -6.35
CA GLU A 194 -16.58 9.07 -7.62
C GLU A 194 -16.03 7.93 -8.50
N GLU A 195 -16.89 6.95 -8.78
CA GLU A 195 -16.64 5.96 -9.83
C GLU A 195 -16.46 6.73 -11.14
N GLN A 196 -15.21 6.87 -11.58
CA GLN A 196 -14.93 7.32 -12.94
C GLN A 196 -15.27 6.15 -13.87
N GLU A 197 -16.44 6.24 -14.52
CA GLU A 197 -16.86 5.42 -15.67
C GLU A 197 -15.86 5.49 -16.83
#